data_AF-A0A135VPI5-F1
#
_entry.id   AF-A0A135VPI5-F1
#
_cell.length_a   1.000
_cell.length_b   1.000
_cell.length_c   1.000
_cell.angle_alpha   90.00
_cell.angle_beta   90.00
_cell.angle_gamma   90.00
#
_symmetry.space_group_name_H-M   'P 1'
#
loop_
_entity.id
_entity.type
_entity.pdbx_description
1 polymer ?
#
loop_
_entity_poly.entity_id
_entity_poly.type
_entity_poly.pdbx_seq_one_letter_code
_entity_poly.pdbx_strand_id
1 'polypeptide(L)'
;MDVDRIQHVLNSLMILSFLVFGALSAIILITDTSLTGSTVALPFAFLSISFMTLIVTGQINDRPRLVKKYLRDWLIVCAFLVLVSALVVTFA
;
A
#
# COMPACT_ATOMS: atom_id res chain seq x y z
N MET A 1 -15.01 17.57 -6.26
CA MET A 1 -13.91 16.89 -5.54
C MET A 1 -12.72 17.00 -6.46
N ASP A 2 -11.81 17.92 -6.16
CA ASP A 2 -10.72 18.27 -7.08
C ASP A 2 -9.77 17.09 -7.25
N VAL A 3 -9.53 16.73 -8.51
CA VAL A 3 -8.65 15.63 -8.91
C VAL A 3 -7.24 15.87 -8.38
N ASP A 4 -6.81 17.13 -8.36
CA ASP A 4 -5.51 17.54 -7.82
C ASP A 4 -5.37 17.22 -6.33
N ARG A 5 -6.42 17.46 -5.54
CA ARG A 5 -6.41 17.15 -4.10
C ARG A 5 -6.32 15.64 -3.87
N ILE A 6 -7.03 14.86 -4.67
CA ILE A 6 -7.03 13.40 -4.61
C ILE A 6 -5.64 12.85 -4.97
N GLN A 7 -5.06 13.31 -6.07
CA GLN A 7 -3.72 12.90 -6.49
C GLN A 7 -2.69 13.27 -5.44
N HIS A 8 -2.79 14.46 -4.83
CA HIS A 8 -1.87 14.87 -3.77
C HIS A 8 -1.95 13.94 -2.55
N VAL A 9 -3.16 13.56 -2.13
CA VAL A 9 -3.37 12.61 -1.02
C VAL A 9 -2.83 11.22 -1.37
N LEU A 10 -3.11 10.69 -2.56
CA LEU A 10 -2.60 9.39 -2.98
C LEU A 10 -1.07 9.38 -3.07
N ASN A 11 -0.47 10.46 -3.59
CA ASN A 11 0.98 10.57 -3.69
C ASN A 11 1.63 10.65 -2.30
N SER A 12 1.04 11.42 -1.37
CA SER A 12 1.49 11.47 0.03
C SER A 12 1.39 10.10 0.70
N LEU A 13 0.29 9.38 0.48
CA LEU A 13 0.08 8.03 1.01
C LEU A 13 1.08 7.02 0.45
N MET A 14 1.40 7.10 -0.84
CA MET A 14 2.40 6.25 -1.49
C MET A 14 3.78 6.44 -0.85
N ILE A 15 4.21 7.69 -0.67
CA ILE A 15 5.49 8.05 -0.05
C ILE A 15 5.53 7.56 1.41
N LEU A 16 4.46 7.81 2.18
CA LEU A 16 4.37 7.35 3.56
C LEU A 16 4.48 5.83 3.66
N SER A 17 3.75 5.10 2.80
CA SER A 17 3.77 3.63 2.79
C SER A 17 5.16 3.10 2.44
N PHE A 18 5.85 3.74 1.48
CA PHE A 18 7.22 3.38 1.12
C PHE A 18 8.21 3.63 2.28
N LEU A 19 8.02 4.74 3.00
CA LEU A 19 8.84 5.08 4.16
C LEU A 19 8.64 4.08 5.31
N VAL A 20 7.40 3.66 5.57
CA VAL A 20 7.11 2.59 6.55
C VAL A 20 7.73 1.26 6.13
N PHE A 21 7.63 0.87 4.85
CA PHE A 21 8.30 -0.32 4.34
C PHE A 21 9.81 -0.28 4.56
N GLY A 22 10.46 0.84 4.22
CA GLY A 22 11.89 1.02 4.42
C GLY A 22 12.30 0.94 5.90
N ALA A 23 11.54 1.60 6.78
CA ALA A 23 11.78 1.57 8.22
C ALA A 23 11.65 0.15 8.79
N LEU A 24 10.57 -0.57 8.45
CA LEU A 24 10.36 -1.94 8.92
C LEU A 24 11.44 -2.89 8.37
N SER A 25 11.82 -2.76 7.10
CA SER A 25 12.88 -3.57 6.50
C SER A 25 14.23 -3.31 7.16
N ALA A 26 14.55 -2.06 7.48
CA ALA A 26 15.76 -1.69 8.21
C ALA A 26 15.77 -2.28 9.63
N ILE A 27 14.65 -2.24 10.35
CA ILE A 27 14.52 -2.85 11.68
C ILE A 27 14.77 -4.36 11.61
N ILE A 28 14.18 -5.05 10.63
CA ILE A 28 14.37 -6.50 10.43
C ILE A 28 15.86 -6.81 10.17
N LEU A 29 16.52 -6.02 9.34
CA LEU A 29 17.96 -6.15 9.03
C LEU A 29 18.86 -5.90 10.24
N ILE A 30 18.55 -4.89 11.07
CA ILE A 30 19.38 -4.53 12.24
C ILE A 30 19.19 -5.52 13.39
N THR A 31 17.96 -6.04 13.55
CA THR A 31 17.59 -6.84 14.74
C THR A 31 17.85 -8.34 14.53
N ASP A 32 18.31 -8.76 13.34
CA ASP A 32 18.52 -10.17 12.96
C ASP A 32 17.32 -11.07 13.35
N THR A 33 16.11 -10.51 13.25
CA THR A 33 14.88 -11.25 13.58
C THR A 33 14.68 -12.37 12.58
N SER A 34 14.29 -13.55 13.08
CA SER A 34 13.95 -14.67 12.20
C SER A 34 12.88 -14.25 11.20
N LEU A 35 13.17 -14.46 9.91
CA LEU A 35 12.29 -14.19 8.78
C LEU A 35 11.15 -15.21 8.75
N THR A 36 10.24 -15.08 9.71
CA THR A 36 8.98 -15.85 9.72
C THR A 36 7.97 -15.17 8.79
N GLY A 37 6.95 -15.92 8.36
CA GLY A 37 5.87 -15.37 7.52
C GLY A 37 5.23 -14.12 8.13
N SER A 38 5.11 -14.07 9.46
CA SER A 38 4.56 -12.92 10.20
C SER A 38 5.47 -11.69 10.16
N THR A 39 6.78 -11.85 10.36
CA THR A 39 7.76 -10.75 10.36
C THR A 39 7.85 -10.06 8.98
N VAL A 40 7.72 -10.85 7.91
CA VAL A 40 7.88 -10.38 6.53
C VAL A 40 6.57 -9.83 5.96
N ALA A 41 5.41 -10.32 6.43
CA ALA A 41 4.11 -9.90 5.91
C ALA A 41 3.87 -8.38 6.02
N LEU A 42 4.26 -7.77 7.15
CA LEU A 42 3.97 -6.37 7.42
C LEU A 42 4.72 -5.40 6.47
N PRO A 43 6.05 -5.47 6.29
CA PRO A 43 6.74 -4.67 5.28
C PRO A 43 6.15 -4.86 3.87
N PHE A 44 5.90 -6.11 3.46
CA PHE A 44 5.38 -6.40 2.12
C PHE A 44 3.95 -5.89 1.90
N ALA A 45 3.13 -5.80 2.95
CA ALA A 45 1.82 -5.16 2.87
C ALA A 45 1.95 -3.66 2.55
N PHE A 46 2.86 -2.94 3.22
CA PHE A 46 3.10 -1.51 2.94
C PHE A 46 3.71 -1.28 1.56
N LEU A 47 4.59 -2.16 1.10
CA LEU A 47 5.12 -2.13 -0.27
C LEU A 47 3.98 -2.30 -1.29
N SER A 48 3.07 -3.26 -1.05
CA SER A 48 1.93 -3.53 -1.92
C SER A 48 0.96 -2.35 -1.99
N ILE A 49 0.67 -1.71 -0.85
CA ILE A 49 -0.15 -0.50 -0.79
C ILE A 49 0.51 0.63 -1.59
N SER A 50 1.82 0.84 -1.42
CA SER A 50 2.56 1.87 -2.18
C SER A 50 2.48 1.61 -3.68
N PHE A 51 2.71 0.37 -4.12
CA PHE A 51 2.66 -0.02 -5.53
C PHE A 51 1.27 0.15 -6.15
N MET A 52 0.21 -0.31 -5.46
CA MET A 52 -1.16 -0.13 -5.93
C MET A 52 -1.56 1.34 -6.01
N THR A 53 -1.08 2.15 -5.07
CA THR A 53 -1.30 3.61 -5.08
C THR A 53 -0.61 4.26 -6.26
N LEU A 54 0.59 3.81 -6.65
CA LEU A 54 1.30 4.28 -7.84
C LEU A 54 0.51 3.96 -9.12
N ILE A 55 0.04 2.72 -9.28
CA ILE A 55 -0.74 2.30 -10.45
C ILE A 55 -1.99 3.16 -10.60
N VAL A 56 -2.73 3.34 -9.50
CA VAL A 56 -4.00 4.09 -9.51
C VAL A 56 -3.76 5.57 -9.77
N THR A 57 -2.69 6.15 -9.22
CA THR A 57 -2.31 7.53 -9.49
C THR A 57 -1.94 7.72 -10.97
N GLY A 58 -1.23 6.77 -11.58
CA GLY A 58 -0.95 6.75 -13.02
C GLY A 58 -2.22 6.67 -13.87
N GLN A 59 -3.15 5.77 -13.54
CA GLN A 59 -4.45 5.65 -14.23
C GLN A 59 -5.30 6.91 -14.13
N ILE A 60 -5.25 7.60 -12.98
CA ILE A 60 -5.92 8.89 -12.77
C ILE A 60 -5.29 9.98 -13.64
N ASN A 61 -3.96 10.00 -13.77
CA ASN A 61 -3.26 10.96 -14.62
C ASN A 61 -3.64 10.80 -16.10
N ASP A 62 -3.73 9.56 -16.60
CA ASP A 62 -4.13 9.28 -17.97
C ASP A 62 -5.63 9.54 -18.23
N ARG A 63 -6.50 9.24 -17.25
CA ARG A 63 -7.97 9.34 -17.40
C ARG A 63 -8.63 9.98 -16.17
N PRO A 64 -8.54 11.31 -16.01
CA PRO A 64 -9.04 12.01 -14.82
C PRO A 64 -10.58 11.96 -14.67
N ARG A 65 -11.33 11.71 -15.75
CA ARG A 65 -12.80 11.61 -15.71
C ARG A 65 -13.30 10.39 -14.92
N LEU A 66 -12.44 9.39 -14.67
CA LEU A 66 -12.79 8.13 -14.00
C LEU A 66 -12.25 8.02 -12.58
N VAL A 67 -11.74 9.11 -11.99
CA VAL A 67 -11.10 9.13 -10.66
C VAL A 67 -11.92 8.42 -9.59
N LYS A 68 -13.24 8.68 -9.51
CA LYS A 68 -14.10 8.04 -8.50
C LYS A 68 -14.12 6.51 -8.61
N LYS A 69 -14.09 5.98 -9.84
CA LYS A 69 -14.05 4.54 -10.09
C LYS A 69 -12.71 3.97 -9.64
N TYR A 70 -11.61 4.57 -10.09
CA TYR A 70 -10.27 4.09 -9.73
C TYR A 70 -9.99 4.19 -8.23
N LEU A 71 -10.47 5.23 -7.56
CA LEU A 71 -10.32 5.36 -6.11
C LEU A 71 -11.10 4.29 -5.35
N ARG A 72 -12.30 3.95 -5.83
CA ARG A 72 -13.12 2.88 -5.24
C ARG A 72 -12.47 1.52 -5.46
N ASP A 73 -12.01 1.26 -6.68
CA ASP A 73 -11.34 0.01 -7.02
C ASP A 73 -10.03 -0.13 -6.21
N TRP A 74 -9.26 0.95 -6.05
CA TRP A 74 -8.10 1.01 -5.17
C TRP A 74 -8.45 0.67 -3.71
N LEU A 75 -9.50 1.29 -3.18
CA LEU A 75 -9.93 1.06 -1.79
C LEU A 75 -10.33 -0.40 -1.58
N ILE A 76 -11.05 -1.00 -2.54
CA ILE A 76 -11.46 -2.40 -2.50
C ILE A 76 -10.23 -3.32 -2.52
N VAL A 77 -9.27 -3.05 -3.42
CA VAL A 77 -8.04 -3.84 -3.54
C VAL A 77 -7.20 -3.75 -2.27
N CYS A 78 -7.01 -2.55 -1.73
CA CYS A 78 -6.28 -2.34 -0.47
C CYS A 78 -6.97 -3.03 0.71
N ALA A 79 -8.30 -2.90 0.84
CA ALA A 79 -9.06 -3.56 1.90
C ALA A 79 -8.97 -5.09 1.79
N PHE A 80 -9.07 -5.64 0.58
CA PHE A 80 -8.94 -7.08 0.34
C PHE A 80 -7.53 -7.57 0.70
N LEU A 81 -6.48 -6.85 0.29
CA LEU A 81 -5.09 -7.16 0.65
C LEU A 81 -4.85 -7.16 2.15
N VAL A 82 -5.40 -6.17 2.87
CA VAL A 82 -5.29 -6.10 4.33
C VAL A 82 -6.02 -7.27 4.98
N LEU A 83 -7.23 -7.62 4.53
CA LEU A 83 -7.98 -8.76 5.05
C LEU A 83 -7.27 -10.08 4.80
N VAL A 84 -6.75 -10.31 3.59
CA VAL A 84 -5.97 -11.51 3.25
C VAL A 84 -4.70 -11.57 4.10
N SER A 85 -3.97 -10.45 4.24
CA SER A 85 -2.76 -10.41 5.08
C SER A 85 -3.09 -10.72 6.54
N ALA A 86 -4.18 -10.17 7.07
CA ALA A 86 -4.63 -10.47 8.43
C ALA A 86 -5.04 -11.95 8.60
N LEU A 87 -5.73 -12.54 7.62
CA LEU A 87 -6.04 -13.97 7.64
C LEU A 87 -4.76 -14.80 7.62
N VAL A 88 -3.80 -14.49 6.73
CA VAL A 88 -2.52 -15.21 6.67
C VAL A 88 -1.80 -15.12 8.00
N VAL A 89 -1.75 -13.96 8.66
CA VAL A 89 -1.13 -13.83 9.99
C VAL A 89 -1.90 -14.59 11.08
N THR A 90 -3.22 -14.66 10.98
CA THR A 90 -4.06 -15.35 11.98
C THR A 90 -3.97 -16.88 11.85
N PHE A 91 -3.74 -17.39 10.63
CA PHE A 91 -3.73 -18.82 10.33
C PHE A 91 -2.32 -19.39 10.02
N ALA A 92 -1.26 -18.57 10.06
CA ALA A 92 0.15 -18.99 9.93
C ALA A 92 0.81 -19.14 11.31
#